data_AF-W4VNB7-F1
#
_entry.id   AF-W4VNB7-F1
#
_cell.length_a   1.000
_cell.length_b   1.000
_cell.length_c   1.000
_cell.angle_alpha   90.00
_cell.angle_beta   90.00
_cell.angle_gamma   90.00
#
_symmetry.space_group_name_H-M   'P 1'
#
loop_
_entity.id
_entity.type
_entity.pdbx_description
1 polymer ?
#
loop_
_entity_poly.entity_id
_entity_poly.type
_entity_poly.pdbx_seq_one_letter_code
_entity_poly.pdbx_strand_id
1 'polypeptide(L)' 'MKVLAKGRTMLVIAHRLSTIQHADQIIVLERGTIIEKGTHHELLQQYGNYYQMYKMQQGTTVIAL' A
#
# COMPACT_ATOMS: atom_id res chain seq x y z
N MET A 1 6.52 -2.16 12.97
CA MET A 1 6.77 -0.72 12.70
C MET A 1 6.43 0.20 13.88
N LYS A 2 5.30 0.01 14.57
CA LYS A 2 4.77 0.94 15.57
C LYS A 2 5.76 1.43 16.64
N VAL A 3 6.59 0.56 17.22
CA VAL A 3 7.60 0.94 18.23
C VAL A 3 8.75 1.76 17.61
N LEU A 4 9.16 1.42 16.39
CA LEU A 4 10.24 2.10 15.68
C LEU A 4 9.79 3.46 15.11
N ALA A 5 8.52 3.64 14.79
CA ALA A 5 8.01 4.89 14.24
C ALA A 5 7.77 5.99 15.30
N LYS A 6 7.71 5.65 16.59
CA LYS A 6 7.36 6.61 17.64
C LYS A 6 8.35 7.79 17.66
N GLY A 7 7.80 9.00 17.49
CA GLY A 7 8.56 10.26 17.52
C GLY A 7 9.50 10.49 16.34
N ARG A 8 9.36 9.73 15.24
CA ARG A 8 10.26 9.80 14.08
C ARG A 8 9.47 9.75 12.77
N THR A 9 9.93 10.48 11.78
CA THR A 9 9.50 10.27 10.39
C THR A 9 10.18 9.01 9.86
N MET A 10 9.39 8.10 9.29
CA MET A 10 9.88 6.85 8.73
C MET A 10 9.49 6.76 7.25
N LEU A 11 10.49 6.60 6.38
CA LEU A 11 10.29 6.26 4.98
C LEU A 11 10.64 4.79 4.78
N VAL A 12 9.68 4.01 4.29
CA VAL A 12 9.88 2.58 4.01
C VAL A 12 9.58 2.30 2.55
N ILE A 13 10.57 1.71 1.87
CA ILE A 13 10.43 1.17 0.52
C ILE A 13 10.26 -0.34 0.68
N ALA A 14 9.13 -0.87 0.22
CA ALA A 14 8.80 -2.29 0.40
C ALA A 14 8.36 -2.93 -0.91
N HIS A 15 8.81 -4.17 -1.13
CA HIS A 15 8.28 -5.03 -2.18
C HIS A 15 7.01 -5.77 -1.76
N ARG A 16 6.83 -6.01 -0.45
CA ARG A 16 5.67 -6.71 0.12
C ARG A 16 4.66 -5.72 0.68
N LEU A 17 3.42 -5.76 0.18
CA LEU A 17 2.36 -4.85 0.63
C LEU A 17 2.03 -5.03 2.13
N SER A 18 2.13 -6.24 2.67
CA SER A 18 1.91 -6.51 4.09
C SER A 18 2.82 -5.71 5.03
N THR A 19 3.97 -5.26 4.55
CA THR A 19 4.92 -4.46 5.35
C THR A 19 4.43 -3.02 5.53
N ILE A 20 3.69 -2.48 4.56
CA ILE A 20 3.29 -1.06 4.49
C ILE A 20 1.80 -0.83 4.76
N GLN A 21 1.01 -1.88 4.97
CA GLN A 21 -0.45 -1.80 5.17
C GLN A 21 -0.89 -0.91 6.34
N HIS A 22 0.00 -0.68 7.32
CA HIS A 22 -0.26 0.16 8.50
C HIS A 22 0.45 1.52 8.44
N ALA A 23 0.99 1.90 7.28
CA ALA A 23 1.58 3.22 7.11
C ALA A 23 0.49 4.30 7.17
N ASP A 24 0.82 5.43 7.79
CA ASP A 24 -0.07 6.60 7.82
C ASP A 24 -0.34 7.14 6.41
N GLN A 25 0.59 6.90 5.48
CA GLN A 25 0.47 7.25 4.07
C GLN A 25 1.31 6.29 3.21
N ILE A 26 0.72 5.83 2.12
CA ILE A 26 1.35 5.01 1.08
C ILE A 26 1.43 5.84 -0.21
N ILE A 27 2.55 5.71 -0.91
CA ILE A 27 2.80 6.35 -2.20
C ILE A 27 3.11 5.25 -3.21
N VAL A 28 2.37 5.22 -4.32
CA VAL A 28 2.65 4.33 -5.45
C VAL A 28 3.43 5.10 -6.50
N LEU A 29 4.60 4.59 -6.84
CA LEU A 29 5.47 5.15 -7.87
C LEU A 29 5.43 4.27 -9.12
N GLU A 30 5.25 4.89 -10.28
CA GLU A 30 5.39 4.24 -11.57
C GLU A 30 6.19 5.16 -12.51
N ARG A 31 7.23 4.63 -13.15
CA ARG A 31 8.10 5.37 -14.09
C ARG A 31 8.59 6.73 -13.53
N GLY A 32 8.97 6.75 -12.25
CA GLY A 32 9.47 7.96 -11.58
C GLY A 32 8.40 8.99 -11.20
N THR A 33 7.12 8.67 -11.38
CA THR A 33 5.99 9.57 -11.06
C THR A 33 5.14 8.98 -9.94
N ILE A 34 4.63 9.84 -9.05
CA ILE A 34 3.62 9.45 -8.05
C ILE A 34 2.28 9.32 -8.76
N ILE A 35 1.76 8.10 -8.84
CA ILE A 35 0.50 7.82 -9.51
C ILE A 35 -0.67 7.67 -8.53
N GLU A 36 -0.41 7.24 -7.30
CA GLU A 36 -1.42 7.10 -6.25
C GLU A 36 -0.84 7.46 -4.88
N LYS A 37 -1.68 8.00 -4.00
CA LYS A 37 -1.32 8.42 -2.65
C LYS A 37 -2.53 8.31 -1.72
N GLY A 38 -2.34 7.71 -0.55
CA GLY A 38 -3.39 7.59 0.46
C GLY A 38 -3.06 6.55 1.52
N THR A 39 -4.01 6.28 2.39
CA THR A 39 -3.96 5.13 3.31
C THR A 39 -4.22 3.82 2.57
N HIS A 40 -3.90 2.69 3.20
CA HIS A 40 -4.21 1.37 2.66
C HIS A 40 -5.69 1.22 2.25
N HIS A 41 -6.60 1.73 3.08
CA HIS A 41 -8.03 1.59 2.83
C HIS A 41 -8.50 2.45 1.65
N GLU A 42 -8.08 3.72 1.60
CA GLU A 42 -8.42 4.63 0.48
C GLU A 42 -7.92 4.07 -0.85
N LEU A 43 -6.70 3.53 -0.88
CA LEU A 43 -6.11 2.96 -2.10
C LEU A 43 -6.80 1.67 -2.55
N LEU A 44 -7.30 0.85 -1.63
CA LEU A 44 -8.11 -0.32 -2.00
C LEU A 44 -9.46 0.08 -2.62
N GLN A 45 -10.08 1.16 -2.17
CA GLN A 45 -11.35 1.65 -2.71
C GLN A 45 -11.21 2.31 -4.08
N GLN A 46 -10.01 2.74 -4.47
CA GLN A 46 -9.74 3.32 -5.79
C GLN A 46 -9.69 2.28 -6.91
N TYR A 47 -9.58 0.98 -6.57
CA TYR A 47 -9.42 -0.12 -7.54
C TYR A 47 -8.26 0.07 -8.55
N GLY A 48 -7.28 0.91 -8.19
CA GLY A 48 -6.10 1.26 -8.99
C GLY A 48 -4.95 0.26 -8.90
N ASN A 49 -3.74 0.73 -9.20
CA ASN A 49 -2.51 -0.05 -9.22
C ASN A 49 -2.21 -0.69 -7.87
N TYR A 50 -2.36 0.06 -6.77
CA TYR A 50 -2.19 -0.50 -5.44
C TYR A 50 -3.12 -1.70 -5.20
N TYR A 51 -4.40 -1.58 -5.59
CA TYR A 51 -5.38 -2.65 -5.48
C TYR A 51 -5.00 -3.87 -6.33
N GLN A 52 -4.54 -3.68 -7.56
CA GLN A 52 -4.08 -4.79 -8.41
C GLN A 52 -2.88 -5.51 -7.80
N MET A 53 -1.89 -4.77 -7.28
CA MET A 53 -0.75 -5.33 -6.55
C MET A 53 -1.19 -6.13 -5.31
N TYR A 54 -2.16 -5.59 -4.56
CA TYR A 54 -2.71 -6.25 -3.39
C TYR A 54 -3.35 -7.60 -3.73
N LYS A 55 -4.17 -7.65 -4.78
CA LYS A 55 -4.76 -8.90 -5.26
C LYS A 55 -3.71 -9.94 -5.67
N MET A 56 -2.67 -9.51 -6.37
CA MET A 56 -1.60 -10.41 -6.82
C MET A 56 -0.79 -11.00 -5.65
N GLN A 57 -0.53 -10.21 -4.60
CA GLN A 57 0.30 -10.64 -3.47
C GLN A 57 -0.45 -11.45 -2.39
N GLN A 58 -1.77 -11.31 -2.28
CA GLN A 58 -2.57 -11.95 -1.22
C GLN A 58 -3.19 -13.30 -1.61
N GLY A 59 -2.98 -13.77 -2.85
CA GLY A 59 -3.33 -15.13 -3.28
C GLY A 59 -4.77 -15.59 -2.95
N THR A 60 -5.74 -14.67 -2.84
CA THR A 60 -7.10 -15.01 -2.39
C THR A 60 -8.18 -14.30 -3.21
N THR A 61 -9.07 -15.15 -3.72
CA THR A 61 -10.25 -15.01 -4.58
C THR A 61 -11.08 -13.74 -4.37
N VAL A 62 -11.25 -12.98 -5.46
CA VAL A 62 -12.46 -12.15 -5.60
C VAL A 62 -13.65 -13.09 -5.74
N ILE A 63 -14.52 -13.10 -4.74
CA ILE A 63 -15.88 -13.59 -4.93
C ILE A 63 -16.50 -12.57 -5.88
N ALA A 64 -16.53 -12.88 -7.18
CA ALA A 64 -17.42 -12.21 -8.10
C ALA A 64 -18.83 -12.60 -7.68
N LEU A 65 -19.63 -11.61 -7.28
CA LEU A 65 -21.08 -11.76 -7.17
C LEU A 65 -21.68 -11.88 -8.58
#